data_AF-A0A1F3C004-F1
#
_entry.id   AF-A0A1F3C004-F1
#
_cell.length_a   1.000
_cell.length_b   1.000
_cell.length_c   1.000
_cell.angle_alpha   90.00
_cell.angle_beta   90.00
_cell.angle_gamma   90.00
#
_symmetry.space_group_name_H-M   'P 1'
#
loop_
_entity.id
_entity.type
_entity.pdbx_description
1 polymer ?
#
loop_
_entity_poly.entity_id
_entity_poly.type
_entity_poly.pdbx_seq_one_letter_code
_entity_poly.pdbx_strand_id
1 'polypeptide(L)'
;MVFTSNKSGGYGGYDLYYSKLKNNLWTTPVNFGPTINTEYDEYRPITMYDNNYENDLMIFSSNRPGGKGGFDLYYVGIPKIIN
;
A
#
# COMPACT_ATOMS: atom_id res chain seq x y z
N MET A 1 -3.97 -6.97 -6.68
CA MET A 1 -2.52 -6.87 -6.49
C MET A 1 -2.19 -5.55 -5.81
N VAL A 2 -1.47 -5.61 -4.69
CA VAL A 2 -0.90 -4.44 -4.03
C VAL A 2 0.60 -4.43 -4.32
N PHE A 3 1.16 -3.28 -4.66
CA PHE A 3 2.54 -3.14 -5.08
C PHE A 3 3.08 -1.73 -4.81
N THR A 4 4.37 -1.52 -5.01
CA THR A 4 5.05 -0.23 -4.86
C THR A 4 5.52 0.30 -6.22
N SER A 5 5.49 1.62 -6.43
CA SER A 5 5.97 2.27 -7.65
C SER A 5 6.36 3.72 -7.39
N ASN A 6 7.39 4.19 -8.09
CA ASN A 6 7.82 5.59 -8.12
C ASN A 6 7.35 6.32 -9.40
N LYS A 7 6.20 5.92 -9.98
CA LYS A 7 5.61 6.62 -11.13
C LYS A 7 5.29 8.08 -10.78
N SER A 8 5.36 8.97 -11.76
CA SER A 8 5.05 10.39 -11.57
C SER A 8 3.64 10.63 -11.01
N GLY A 9 3.50 11.71 -10.23
CA GLY A 9 2.25 12.10 -9.58
C GLY A 9 1.92 11.31 -8.31
N GLY A 10 2.92 10.67 -7.69
CA GLY A 10 2.82 10.12 -6.33
C GLY A 10 3.00 11.18 -5.25
N TYR A 11 3.01 10.75 -3.98
CA TYR A 11 3.16 11.60 -2.80
C TYR A 11 4.62 11.70 -2.32
N GLY A 12 5.43 10.66 -2.55
CA GLY A 12 6.85 10.63 -2.19
C GLY A 12 7.72 10.04 -3.28
N GLY A 13 8.76 9.30 -2.86
CA GLY A 13 9.60 8.54 -3.77
C GLY A 13 8.86 7.32 -4.30
N TYR A 14 8.84 6.25 -3.51
CA TYR A 14 8.04 5.06 -3.78
C TYR A 14 6.74 5.07 -3.00
N ASP A 15 5.62 4.97 -3.71
CA ASP A 15 4.29 4.93 -3.11
C ASP A 15 3.69 3.52 -3.22
N LEU A 16 2.75 3.20 -2.33
CA LEU A 16 1.88 2.03 -2.45
C LEU A 16 0.73 2.30 -3.43
N TYR A 17 0.47 1.30 -4.27
CA TYR A 17 -0.62 1.25 -5.23
C TYR A 17 -1.35 -0.09 -5.16
N TYR A 18 -2.57 -0.11 -5.68
CA TYR A 18 -3.28 -1.35 -5.95
C TYR A 18 -3.89 -1.39 -7.35
N SER A 19 -4.05 -2.60 -7.87
CA SER A 19 -4.84 -2.90 -9.07
C SER A 19 -5.73 -4.11 -8.80
N LYS A 20 -6.97 -4.06 -9.29
CA LYS A 20 -7.94 -5.15 -9.15
C LYS A 20 -7.88 -6.02 -10.40
N LEU A 21 -7.98 -7.34 -10.24
CA LEU A 21 -8.15 -8.24 -11.37
C LEU A 21 -9.65 -8.32 -11.69
N LYS A 22 -10.05 -7.89 -12.89
CA LYS A 22 -11.45 -7.95 -13.36
C LYS A 22 -11.46 -8.54 -14.77
N ASN A 23 -12.24 -9.59 -14.98
CA ASN A 23 -12.35 -10.26 -16.29
C ASN A 23 -10.97 -10.63 -16.89
N ASN A 24 -10.08 -11.20 -16.07
CA ASN A 24 -8.70 -11.54 -16.42
C ASN A 24 -7.81 -10.37 -16.86
N LEU A 25 -8.21 -9.12 -16.58
CA LEU A 25 -7.44 -7.92 -16.85
C LEU A 25 -7.19 -7.13 -15.56
N TRP A 26 -5.97 -6.63 -15.41
CA TRP A 26 -5.64 -5.71 -14.31
C TRP A 26 -6.22 -4.33 -14.60
N THR A 27 -6.90 -3.73 -13.63
CA THR A 27 -7.37 -2.35 -13.73
C THR A 27 -6.20 -1.36 -13.71
N THR A 28 -6.44 -0.13 -14.15
CA THR A 28 -5.50 0.98 -13.94
C THR A 28 -5.10 1.05 -12.45
N PRO A 29 -3.79 1.17 -12.14
CA PRO A 29 -3.32 1.32 -10.77
C PRO A 29 -3.94 2.52 -10.06
N VAL A 30 -4.35 2.32 -8.81
CA VAL A 30 -4.88 3.36 -7.93
C VAL A 30 -3.89 3.56 -6.79
N ASN A 31 -3.49 4.82 -6.56
CA ASN A 31 -2.63 5.20 -5.43
C ASN A 31 -3.43 5.11 -4.12
N PHE A 32 -2.81 4.65 -3.03
CA PHE A 32 -3.49 4.56 -1.73
C PHE A 32 -3.79 5.90 -1.04
N GLY A 33 -3.36 7.02 -1.64
CA GLY A 33 -3.63 8.35 -1.13
C GLY A 33 -2.70 8.77 0.01
N PRO A 34 -2.82 10.04 0.45
CA PRO A 34 -1.88 10.67 1.39
C PRO A 34 -2.07 10.21 2.84
N THR A 35 -3.12 9.41 3.13
CA THR A 35 -3.32 8.82 4.45
C THR A 35 -2.37 7.66 4.71
N ILE A 36 -1.95 6.96 3.63
CA ILE A 36 -1.06 5.79 3.73
C ILE A 36 0.32 6.13 3.18
N ASN A 37 0.36 6.74 1.99
CA ASN A 37 1.60 7.18 1.37
C ASN A 37 2.04 8.52 1.95
N THR A 38 3.34 8.70 2.08
CA THR A 38 3.92 9.93 2.65
C THR A 38 4.86 10.60 1.66
N GLU A 39 5.53 11.67 2.06
CA GLU A 39 6.62 12.25 1.26
C GLU A 39 7.88 11.36 1.22
N TYR A 40 7.91 10.30 2.03
CA TYR A 40 8.98 9.33 2.14
C TYR A 40 8.69 8.09 1.25
N ASP A 41 9.49 7.04 1.38
CA ASP A 41 9.30 5.80 0.64
C ASP A 41 8.43 4.80 1.43
N GLU A 42 7.57 4.10 0.70
CA GLU A 42 6.81 2.92 1.13
C GLU A 42 7.11 1.69 0.25
N TYR A 43 7.58 0.61 0.87
CA TYR A 43 8.06 -0.60 0.21
C TYR A 43 7.49 -1.90 0.77
N ARG A 44 7.58 -2.94 -0.07
CA ARG A 44 7.37 -4.36 0.29
C ARG A 44 6.03 -4.62 0.99
N PRO A 45 4.89 -4.19 0.41
CA PRO A 45 3.60 -4.45 1.04
C PRO A 45 3.29 -5.95 1.02
N ILE A 46 2.73 -6.42 2.14
CA ILE A 46 2.01 -7.69 2.22
C ILE A 46 0.59 -7.40 2.69
N THR A 47 -0.37 -8.17 2.18
CA THR A 47 -1.79 -8.06 2.53
C THR A 47 -2.29 -9.37 3.08
N MET A 48 -3.03 -9.31 4.19
CA MET A 48 -3.71 -10.45 4.78
C MET A 48 -5.22 -10.23 4.70
N TYR A 49 -5.91 -11.20 4.13
CA TYR A 49 -7.34 -11.18 3.90
C TYR A 49 -8.04 -12.02 4.97
N ASP A 50 -9.01 -11.43 5.67
CA ASP A 50 -9.84 -12.14 6.63
C ASP A 50 -11.29 -11.63 6.56
N ASN A 51 -12.23 -12.53 6.31
CA ASN A 51 -13.65 -12.22 6.15
C ASN A 51 -14.34 -11.85 7.47
N ASN A 52 -13.70 -12.09 8.62
CA ASN A 52 -14.23 -11.72 9.93
C ASN A 52 -14.03 -10.24 10.27
N TYR A 53 -13.25 -9.51 9.47
CA TYR A 53 -12.95 -8.09 9.69
C TYR A 53 -13.45 -7.24 8.53
N GLU A 54 -13.85 -6.00 8.85
CA GLU A 54 -14.31 -5.01 7.87
C GLU A 54 -13.20 -4.63 6.88
N ASN A 55 -11.95 -4.55 7.36
CA ASN A 55 -10.78 -4.17 6.59
C ASN A 55 -9.78 -5.34 6.49
N ASP A 56 -9.02 -5.37 5.40
CA ASP A 56 -7.87 -6.26 5.26
C ASP A 56 -6.63 -5.61 5.89
N LEU A 57 -5.74 -6.41 6.47
CA LEU A 57 -4.50 -5.91 7.06
C LEU A 57 -3.46 -5.75 5.96
N MET A 58 -2.84 -4.57 5.86
CA MET A 58 -1.63 -4.36 5.09
C MET A 58 -0.47 -4.04 6.02
N ILE A 59 0.64 -4.77 5.86
CA ILE A 59 1.92 -4.46 6.51
C ILE A 59 2.89 -4.05 5.41
N PHE A 60 3.67 -3.00 5.65
CA PHE A 60 4.66 -2.48 4.72
C PHE A 60 5.82 -1.85 5.48
N SER A 61 6.88 -1.50 4.76
CA SER A 61 8.05 -0.81 5.33
C SER A 61 8.12 0.63 4.87
N SER A 62 8.53 1.56 5.74
CA SER A 62 8.73 2.97 5.38
C SER A 62 9.92 3.59 6.12
N ASN A 63 10.56 4.56 5.47
CA ASN A 63 11.61 5.42 6.04
C ASN A 63 11.09 6.76 6.56
N ARG A 64 9.79 6.87 6.79
CA ARG A 64 9.19 8.04 7.47
C ARG A 64 9.80 8.24 8.87
N PRO A 65 9.92 9.49 9.34
CA PRO A 65 10.54 9.82 10.61
C PRO A 65 9.75 9.27 11.81
N GLY A 66 10.43 9.12 12.94
CA GLY A 66 9.86 8.57 14.18
C GLY A 66 10.03 7.06 14.35
N GLY A 67 10.57 6.39 13.33
CA GLY A 67 11.02 5.01 13.38
C GLY A 67 12.33 4.80 14.17
N LYS A 68 12.76 3.55 14.30
CA LYS A 68 14.01 3.16 15.00
C LYS A 68 15.15 2.86 14.02
N GLY A 69 14.90 2.80 12.72
CA GLY A 69 15.89 2.47 11.70
C GLY A 69 15.66 3.22 10.39
N GLY A 70 16.29 2.72 9.32
CA GLY A 70 16.11 3.27 7.98
C GLY A 70 14.75 2.93 7.40
N PHE A 71 14.34 1.65 7.47
CA PHE A 71 13.00 1.21 7.07
C PHE A 71 12.39 0.39 8.20
N ASP A 72 11.33 0.93 8.81
CA ASP A 72 10.57 0.28 9.88
C ASP A 72 9.25 -0.28 9.35
N LEU A 73 8.67 -1.24 10.07
CA LEU A 73 7.39 -1.85 9.72
C LEU A 73 6.22 -1.02 10.23
N TYR A 74 5.26 -0.76 9.34
CA TYR A 74 4.00 -0.10 9.61
C TYR A 74 2.85 -1.02 9.21
N TYR A 75 1.70 -0.83 9.83
CA TYR A 75 0.49 -1.57 9.50
C TYR A 75 -0.72 -0.64 9.38
N VAL A 76 -1.67 -1.01 8.53
CA VAL A 76 -2.90 -0.24 8.30
C VAL A 76 -4.02 -1.18 7.86
N GLY A 77 -5.25 -0.85 8.25
CA GLY A 77 -6.45 -1.48 7.69
C GLY A 77 -6.81 -0.82 6.36
N ILE A 78 -6.92 -1.61 5.30
CA ILE A 78 -7.36 -1.15 3.98
C ILE A 78 -8.77 -1.70 3.66
N PRO A 79 -9.61 -0.95 2.93
CA PRO A 79 -10.88 -1.48 2.47
C PRO A 79 -10.67 -2.75 1.66
N LYS A 80 -11.61 -3.71 1.71
CA LYS A 80 -11.49 -4.95 0.94
C LYS A 80 -11.32 -4.67 -0.55
N ILE A 81 -10.13 -4.97 -1.06
CA ILE A 81 -9.73 -4.62 -2.44
C ILE A 81 -10.01 -5.78 -3.39
N ILE A 82 -9.93 -7.01 -2.87
CA ILE A 82 -10.21 -8.26 -3.58
C ILE A 82 -11.55 -8.78 -3.07
N ASN A 83 -12.54 -8.83 -3.96
CA ASN A 83 -13.76 -9.61 -3.78
C ASN A 83 -13.62 -10.89 -4.60
#